data_AF-A0A383WN74-F1
#
_entry.id   AF-A0A383WN74-F1
#
_cell.length_a   1.000
_cell.length_b   1.000
_cell.length_c   1.000
_cell.angle_alpha   90.00
_cell.angle_beta   90.00
_cell.angle_gamma   90.00
#
_symmetry.space_group_name_H-M   'P 1'
#
loop_
_entity.id
_entity.type
_entity.pdbx_description
1 polymer ?
#
loop_
_entity_poly.entity_id
_entity_poly.type
_entity_poly.pdbx_seq_one_letter_code
_entity_poly.pdbx_strand_id
1 'polypeptide(L)'
;MSVSIVSARLPTGDTPVCNVTLEPYVLIKRGETTVTADDIPEEGSPEPGLQLRSRWYRSSIPRGGAVCSVHPDKEASVQCTICLKSKVAVHLSYHCTAECFRSSWQQHREYHRQAHANGQENGLDTPGSKVVSSTMSAGGETWVEVSRSRKYTPASDDVGFVLKYECSICDAAHPYIDLGRPMLAFTSRVRPAPNLPVRNLVPLPLPQGVAKGGPNSRFTVLSYNMLADLYAKGDVYNHCPAWTMAWHYRKRNLLKELLTHRPDIMCLQEVQSDHFSEYLHPELTKAGYMGIYKKKTTEIFTGSQYTIDGCATFFRCERFHLVKKYEVEFNKAAISLADQMTNPHQKKATMNRLLKDNVALIAVLEMAPDPERSSKQLICVANTHIHANPELNDVKLWQVHTLLKGLEKIANSADIPMLVAGDFNSIPGSAAHSLLVKGRVEPQQLESSVDPLGLLRDTKLQHSLPLASAYAALLDHPPTTEQLKRQRARLDPTHREPLFTNLNRDFKATLDYVLYTRDSLAPAGLLELPAEAEVVAKPGDSLPNANWSSDHVCLMAEFQILQHKA
;
A
#
# COMPACT_ATOMS: atom_id res chain seq x y z
N MET A 1 26.91 37.83 -11.00
CA MET A 1 25.55 38.24 -10.57
C MET A 1 25.44 37.97 -9.08
N SER A 2 24.91 38.88 -8.28
CA SER A 2 24.69 38.63 -6.85
C SER A 2 23.62 37.55 -6.67
N VAL A 3 23.96 36.48 -5.96
CA VAL A 3 23.01 35.43 -5.57
C VAL A 3 22.94 35.39 -4.06
N SER A 4 21.73 35.43 -3.51
CA SER A 4 21.51 35.36 -2.06
C SER A 4 20.25 34.55 -1.75
N ILE A 5 20.20 33.95 -0.55
CA ILE A 5 19.03 33.22 -0.08
C ILE A 5 18.01 34.24 0.45
N VAL A 6 16.79 34.18 -0.08
CA VAL A 6 15.65 35.02 0.32
C VAL A 6 14.89 34.38 1.47
N SER A 7 14.65 33.07 1.41
CA SER A 7 13.99 32.34 2.48
C SER A 7 14.26 30.84 2.39
N ALA A 8 14.16 30.15 3.52
CA ALA A 8 14.10 28.70 3.61
C ALA A 8 12.87 28.32 4.44
N ARG A 9 12.01 27.46 3.91
CA ARG A 9 10.77 27.03 4.57
C ARG A 9 10.70 25.50 4.61
N LEU A 10 10.12 24.96 5.67
CA LEU A 10 9.92 23.51 5.81
C LEU A 10 8.50 23.13 5.35
N PRO A 11 8.32 22.00 4.64
CA PRO A 11 7.07 21.65 3.96
C PRO A 11 6.00 21.06 4.90
N THR A 12 6.40 20.40 5.98
CA THR A 12 5.48 19.91 7.01
C THR A 12 5.18 21.08 7.94
N GLY A 13 3.93 21.54 8.01
CA GLY A 13 3.51 22.54 9.00
C GLY A 13 4.08 22.17 10.36
N ASP A 14 4.57 23.15 11.12
CA ASP A 14 5.62 23.18 12.17
C ASP A 14 6.14 21.88 12.83
N THR A 15 5.44 20.75 12.81
CA THR A 15 5.74 19.54 13.57
C THR A 15 6.17 18.34 12.73
N PRO A 16 7.49 18.06 12.66
CA PRO A 16 8.03 16.93 11.90
C PRO A 16 7.67 15.59 12.55
N VAL A 17 7.60 14.53 11.76
CA VAL A 17 7.32 13.17 12.21
C VAL A 17 8.54 12.29 11.90
N CYS A 18 8.91 11.43 12.85
CA CYS A 18 9.96 10.43 12.67
C CYS A 18 9.71 9.62 11.39
N ASN A 19 10.76 9.31 10.63
CA ASN A 19 10.71 8.60 9.34
C ASN A 19 10.02 9.34 8.17
N VAL A 20 9.54 10.58 8.36
CA VAL A 20 9.04 11.45 7.28
C VAL A 20 10.17 12.36 6.82
N THR A 21 10.49 12.35 5.53
CA THR A 21 11.60 13.16 5.00
C THR A 21 11.19 14.63 4.96
N LEU A 22 12.02 15.47 5.56
CA LEU A 22 11.94 16.92 5.50
C LEU A 22 12.77 17.41 4.32
N GLU A 23 12.13 18.15 3.41
CA GLU A 23 12.75 18.74 2.24
C GLU A 23 12.52 20.25 2.23
N PRO A 24 13.50 21.06 2.66
CA PRO A 24 13.36 22.50 2.73
C PRO A 24 13.15 23.11 1.34
N TYR A 25 12.15 23.99 1.25
CA TYR A 25 11.94 24.85 0.10
C TYR A 25 12.76 26.13 0.26
N VAL A 26 13.79 26.27 -0.58
CA VAL A 26 14.74 27.39 -0.51
C VAL A 26 14.51 28.30 -1.71
N LEU A 27 14.30 29.59 -1.44
CA LEU A 27 14.19 30.63 -2.45
C LEU A 27 15.46 31.46 -2.47
N ILE A 28 15.95 31.74 -3.67
CA ILE A 28 17.14 32.55 -3.92
C ILE A 28 16.79 33.74 -4.81
N LYS A 29 17.49 34.86 -4.63
CA LYS A 29 17.45 36.01 -5.54
C LYS A 29 18.65 35.91 -6.48
N ARG A 30 18.41 35.86 -7.79
CA ARG A 30 19.44 35.90 -8.85
C ARG A 30 19.26 37.19 -9.66
N GLY A 31 20.08 38.21 -9.39
CA GLY A 31 19.83 39.54 -9.96
C GLY A 31 18.55 40.14 -9.38
N GLU A 32 17.54 40.41 -10.21
CA GLU A 32 16.21 40.91 -9.76
C GLU A 32 15.14 39.82 -9.65
N THR A 33 15.41 38.59 -10.10
CA THR A 33 14.43 37.50 -10.07
C THR A 33 14.56 36.66 -8.80
N THR A 34 13.43 36.22 -8.24
CA THR A 34 13.39 35.23 -7.16
C THR A 34 13.01 33.88 -7.76
N VAL A 35 13.85 32.87 -7.56
CA VAL A 35 13.67 31.51 -8.08
C VAL A 35 13.90 30.49 -6.97
N THR A 36 13.52 29.24 -7.21
CA THR A 36 13.82 28.13 -6.30
C THR A 36 15.32 27.79 -6.39
N ALA A 37 15.87 27.21 -5.32
CA ALA A 37 17.24 26.71 -5.30
C ALA A 37 17.38 25.27 -5.84
N ASP A 38 16.37 24.72 -6.52
CA ASP A 38 16.36 23.32 -6.96
C ASP A 38 17.43 23.03 -8.03
N ASP A 39 17.78 24.04 -8.83
CA ASP A 39 18.83 23.95 -9.85
C ASP A 39 20.23 24.34 -9.31
N ILE A 40 20.40 24.50 -7.99
CA ILE A 40 21.71 24.70 -7.38
C ILE A 40 22.24 23.34 -6.91
N PRO A 41 23.41 22.88 -7.41
CA PRO A 41 24.03 21.65 -6.94
C PRO A 41 24.31 21.68 -5.43
N GLU A 42 24.12 20.54 -4.75
CA GLU A 42 24.52 20.41 -3.35
C GLU A 42 26.05 20.54 -3.19
N GLU A 43 26.48 21.02 -2.02
CA GLU A 43 27.90 21.08 -1.66
C GLU A 43 28.60 19.73 -1.89
N GLY A 44 29.73 19.78 -2.60
CA GLY A 44 30.50 18.59 -2.95
C GLY A 44 30.10 17.94 -4.28
N SER A 45 29.10 18.51 -4.98
CA SER A 45 28.86 18.19 -6.38
C SER A 45 30.13 18.48 -7.23
N PRO A 46 30.44 17.66 -8.24
CA PRO A 46 31.55 17.94 -9.17
C PRO A 46 31.27 19.14 -10.08
N GLU A 47 30.04 19.68 -10.07
CA GLU A 47 29.66 20.81 -10.90
C GLU A 47 30.33 22.11 -10.44
N PRO A 48 30.96 22.86 -11.36
CA PRO A 48 31.58 24.14 -11.05
C PRO A 48 30.53 25.23 -10.82
N GLY A 49 30.88 26.26 -10.05
CA GLY A 49 30.04 27.43 -9.81
C GLY A 49 29.42 27.44 -8.42
N LEU A 50 28.18 27.94 -8.31
CA LEU A 50 27.50 28.10 -7.02
C LEU A 50 26.97 26.76 -6.51
N GLN A 51 27.18 26.48 -5.23
CA GLN A 51 26.67 25.30 -4.54
C GLN A 51 25.85 25.68 -3.33
N LEU A 52 24.84 24.85 -3.03
CA LEU A 52 24.00 24.98 -1.85
C LEU A 52 24.60 24.12 -0.73
N ARG A 53 25.09 24.79 0.30
CA ARG A 53 25.51 24.14 1.54
C ARG A 53 24.29 23.99 2.43
N SER A 54 24.00 22.75 2.81
CA SER A 54 22.89 22.39 3.68
C SER A 54 23.41 21.72 4.95
N ARG A 55 22.87 22.10 6.10
CA ARG A 55 23.18 21.47 7.39
C ARG A 55 21.90 21.30 8.20
N TRP A 56 21.79 20.15 8.83
CA TRP A 56 20.74 19.86 9.80
C TRP A 56 21.37 19.66 11.17
N TYR A 57 20.73 20.25 12.18
CA TYR A 57 21.13 20.11 13.56
C TYR A 57 19.94 19.69 14.43
N ARG A 58 20.22 18.95 15.48
CA ARG A 58 19.28 18.60 16.54
C ARG A 58 19.65 19.34 17.83
N SER A 59 18.65 19.78 18.59
CA SER A 59 18.91 20.34 19.93
C SER A 59 19.57 19.31 20.84
N SER A 60 20.48 19.72 21.71
CA SER A 60 21.14 18.79 22.66
C SER A 60 20.21 18.34 23.79
N ILE A 61 19.18 19.13 24.08
CA ILE A 61 18.17 18.87 25.12
C ILE A 61 16.80 18.79 24.42
N PRO A 62 15.96 17.80 24.76
CA PRO A 62 14.59 17.76 24.27
C PRO A 62 13.82 18.98 24.79
N ARG A 63 13.01 19.61 23.94
CA ARG A 63 12.24 20.80 24.36
C ARG A 63 10.88 20.40 24.91
N GLY A 64 10.52 20.83 26.12
CA GLY A 64 9.25 20.47 26.76
C GLY A 64 9.22 19.03 27.30
N GLY A 65 8.08 18.62 27.86
CA GLY A 65 7.92 17.27 28.45
C GLY A 65 7.95 16.14 27.42
N ALA A 66 7.95 14.89 27.89
CA ALA A 66 7.80 13.72 27.03
C ALA A 66 6.45 13.75 26.29
N VAL A 67 6.37 13.08 25.14
CA VAL A 67 5.17 13.08 24.29
C VAL A 67 4.52 11.69 24.32
N CYS A 68 3.19 11.64 24.29
CA CYS A 68 2.45 10.39 24.27
C CYS A 68 2.72 9.58 22.99
N SER A 69 2.99 8.28 23.13
CA SER A 69 3.26 7.36 22.02
C SER A 69 2.02 7.08 21.16
N VAL A 70 0.82 7.31 21.70
CA VAL A 70 -0.47 7.06 21.04
C VAL A 70 -1.07 8.35 20.48
N HIS A 71 -0.90 9.46 21.20
CA HIS A 71 -1.43 10.78 20.87
C HIS A 71 -0.27 11.76 20.77
N PRO A 72 0.46 11.79 19.64
CA PRO A 72 1.75 12.46 19.60
C PRO A 72 1.66 14.00 19.65
N ASP A 73 0.44 14.53 19.75
CA ASP A 73 0.07 15.94 19.94
C ASP A 73 -0.08 16.31 21.43
N LYS A 74 -0.10 15.32 22.33
CA LYS A 74 -0.32 15.50 23.77
C LYS A 74 0.95 15.22 24.57
N GLU A 75 1.18 16.04 25.58
CA GLU A 75 2.24 15.77 26.56
C GLU A 75 1.92 14.51 27.37
N ALA A 76 2.95 13.72 27.62
CA ALA A 76 2.87 12.50 28.41
C ALA A 76 2.83 12.85 29.89
N SER A 77 1.88 12.26 30.60
CA SER A 77 1.80 12.31 32.06
C SER A 77 2.08 10.94 32.70
N VAL A 78 2.15 9.88 31.88
CA VAL A 78 2.33 8.50 32.31
C VAL A 78 3.50 7.88 31.55
N GLN A 79 4.34 7.11 32.25
CA GLN A 79 5.41 6.34 31.64
C GLN A 79 5.38 4.88 32.13
N CYS A 80 5.46 3.93 31.19
CA CYS A 80 5.55 2.52 31.48
C CYS A 80 6.98 2.16 31.93
N THR A 81 7.14 1.82 33.20
CA THR A 81 8.44 1.42 33.77
C THR A 81 8.91 0.05 33.28
N ILE A 82 8.00 -0.81 32.81
CA ILE A 82 8.34 -2.11 32.22
C ILE A 82 9.06 -1.92 30.89
N CYS A 83 8.63 -0.97 30.05
CA CYS A 83 9.35 -0.61 28.82
C CYS A 83 10.81 -0.23 29.10
N LEU A 84 11.02 0.62 30.11
CA LEU A 84 12.36 1.05 30.51
C LEU A 84 13.25 -0.12 30.93
N LYS A 85 12.70 -1.03 31.75
CA LYS A 85 13.42 -2.24 32.19
C LYS A 85 13.70 -3.20 31.03
N SER A 86 12.81 -3.24 30.05
CA SER A 86 12.88 -4.17 28.91
C SER A 86 13.65 -3.59 27.73
N LYS A 87 14.29 -2.41 27.86
CA LYS A 87 15.00 -1.72 26.75
C LYS A 87 14.13 -1.45 25.51
N VAL A 88 12.82 -1.32 25.70
CA VAL A 88 11.94 -0.79 24.65
C VAL A 88 12.30 0.67 24.41
N ALA A 89 12.26 1.13 23.16
CA ALA A 89 12.56 2.52 22.81
C ALA A 89 11.78 3.49 23.71
N VAL A 90 12.50 4.43 24.34
CA VAL A 90 11.97 5.25 25.44
C VAL A 90 10.71 6.03 25.02
N HIS A 91 10.63 6.50 23.78
CA HIS A 91 9.45 7.21 23.28
C HIS A 91 8.16 6.36 23.26
N LEU A 92 8.26 5.03 23.14
CA LEU A 92 7.12 4.10 23.19
C LEU A 92 6.59 3.86 24.61
N SER A 93 7.35 4.29 25.62
CA SER A 93 6.98 4.11 27.03
C SER A 93 6.00 5.16 27.55
N TYR A 94 5.79 6.26 26.82
CA TYR A 94 5.06 7.43 27.30
C TYR A 94 3.60 7.49 26.84
N HIS A 95 2.69 7.93 27.73
CA HIS A 95 1.25 8.04 27.48
C HIS A 95 0.67 9.33 28.07
N CYS A 96 -0.27 9.97 27.38
CA CYS A 96 -0.84 11.26 27.81
C CYS A 96 -1.73 11.14 29.04
N THR A 97 -2.36 9.98 29.25
CA THR A 97 -3.22 9.69 30.40
C THR A 97 -3.17 8.19 30.74
N ALA A 98 -3.61 7.83 31.94
CA ALA A 98 -3.75 6.41 32.34
C ALA A 98 -4.80 5.67 31.48
N GLU A 99 -5.84 6.36 31.01
CA GLU A 99 -6.84 5.81 30.11
C GLU A 99 -6.25 5.49 28.73
N CYS A 100 -5.47 6.40 28.16
CA CYS A 100 -4.72 6.18 26.92
C CYS A 100 -3.80 4.95 27.01
N PHE A 101 -3.14 4.77 28.16
CA PHE A 101 -2.32 3.58 28.40
C PHE A 101 -3.15 2.29 28.41
N ARG A 102 -4.30 2.30 29.10
CA ARG A 102 -5.20 1.13 29.17
C ARG A 102 -5.82 0.79 27.82
N SER A 103 -6.29 1.78 27.07
CA SER A 103 -6.92 1.57 25.77
C SER A 103 -5.93 1.06 24.72
N SER A 104 -4.66 1.49 24.80
CA SER A 104 -3.59 1.02 23.90
C SER A 104 -2.85 -0.24 24.39
N TRP A 105 -3.24 -0.81 25.53
CA TRP A 105 -2.49 -1.91 26.17
C TRP A 105 -2.26 -3.12 25.27
N GLN A 106 -3.25 -3.46 24.43
CA GLN A 106 -3.16 -4.60 23.50
C GLN A 106 -1.99 -4.46 22.53
N GLN A 107 -1.75 -3.26 22.03
CA GLN A 107 -0.61 -2.95 21.17
C GLN A 107 0.67 -2.76 22.00
N HIS A 108 0.57 -2.05 23.13
CA HIS A 108 1.72 -1.71 23.97
C HIS A 108 2.42 -2.95 24.57
N ARG A 109 1.67 -3.98 24.98
CA ARG A 109 2.25 -5.23 25.51
C ARG A 109 3.08 -5.99 24.47
N GLU A 110 2.84 -5.76 23.18
CA GLU A 110 3.61 -6.39 22.12
C GLU A 110 5.04 -5.85 22.08
N TYR A 111 5.27 -4.58 22.44
CA TYR A 111 6.63 -4.07 22.60
C TYR A 111 7.40 -4.81 23.69
N HIS A 112 6.73 -5.16 24.79
CA HIS A 112 7.34 -5.99 25.83
C HIS A 112 7.66 -7.38 25.28
N ARG A 113 6.71 -7.99 24.56
CA ARG A 113 6.90 -9.32 23.97
C ARG A 113 8.07 -9.35 23.00
N GLN A 114 8.16 -8.37 22.10
CA GLN A 114 9.24 -8.24 21.13
C GLN A 114 10.58 -7.99 21.81
N ALA A 115 10.63 -7.14 22.82
CA ALA A 115 11.85 -6.91 23.59
C ALA A 115 12.30 -8.17 24.36
N HIS A 116 11.36 -8.98 24.84
CA HIS A 116 11.66 -10.28 25.45
C HIS A 116 12.13 -11.33 24.43
N ALA A 117 11.53 -11.35 23.23
CA ALA A 117 11.91 -12.28 22.16
C ALA A 117 13.28 -11.94 21.54
N ASN A 118 13.57 -10.65 21.34
CA ASN A 118 14.84 -10.16 20.82
C ASN A 118 15.97 -10.19 21.86
N GLY A 119 15.67 -10.58 23.11
CA GLY A 119 16.69 -10.85 24.14
C GLY A 119 17.55 -12.10 23.87
N GLN A 120 17.30 -12.84 22.78
CA GLN A 120 18.04 -14.06 22.41
C GLN A 120 18.57 -14.12 20.97
N GLU A 121 18.41 -13.11 20.12
CA GLU A 121 19.04 -13.10 18.78
C GLU A 121 19.74 -11.77 18.48
N ASN A 122 20.95 -11.90 17.95
CA ASN A 122 21.96 -10.87 17.77
C ASN A 122 21.43 -9.63 17.03
N GLY A 123 21.69 -8.47 17.64
CA GLY A 123 21.55 -7.17 17.00
C GLY A 123 22.42 -7.08 15.75
N LEU A 124 21.76 -6.93 14.61
CA LEU A 124 22.39 -6.33 13.44
C LEU A 124 22.41 -4.81 13.68
N ASP A 125 23.40 -4.37 14.45
CA ASP A 125 23.90 -3.01 14.39
C ASP A 125 24.48 -2.81 12.99
N THR A 126 23.81 -2.03 12.16
CA THR A 126 24.43 -1.41 10.98
C THR A 126 25.55 -0.49 11.48
N PRO A 127 26.79 -0.61 10.98
CA PRO A 127 27.88 0.25 11.42
C PRO A 127 27.56 1.70 11.08
N GLY A 128 27.33 2.50 12.12
CA GLY A 128 27.17 3.95 12.00
C GLY A 128 28.41 4.56 11.37
N SER A 129 28.21 5.31 10.28
CA SER A 129 29.19 6.26 9.78
C SER A 129 29.48 7.25 10.92
N LYS A 130 30.70 7.20 11.47
CA LYS A 130 31.16 8.16 12.48
C LYS A 130 31.29 9.53 11.82
N VAL A 131 30.22 10.30 11.83
CA VAL A 131 30.28 11.73 11.56
C VAL A 131 30.94 12.39 12.77
N VAL A 132 32.08 13.03 12.55
CA VAL A 132 32.79 13.83 13.55
C VAL A 132 31.87 14.98 13.96
N SER A 133 31.41 14.97 15.21
CA SER A 133 30.48 15.96 15.76
C SER A 133 31.22 17.26 16.08
N SER A 134 30.93 18.33 15.34
CA SER A 134 31.27 19.71 15.71
C SER A 134 30.11 20.32 16.49
N THR A 135 30.35 20.67 17.75
CA THR A 135 29.37 21.34 18.61
C THR A 135 29.47 22.86 18.42
N MET A 136 28.35 23.53 18.15
CA MET A 136 28.29 25.00 18.15
C MET A 136 27.38 25.50 19.27
N SER A 137 27.86 26.45 20.06
CA SER A 137 27.06 27.20 21.04
C SER A 137 26.82 28.62 20.52
N ALA A 138 25.58 28.94 20.24
CA ALA A 138 25.14 30.33 20.05
C ALA A 138 23.93 30.56 20.97
N GLY A 139 24.06 31.46 21.94
CA GLY A 139 22.95 31.90 22.79
C GLY A 139 22.52 30.96 23.93
N GLY A 140 23.39 30.05 24.39
CA GLY A 140 23.12 29.15 25.52
C GLY A 140 22.49 27.80 25.13
N GLU A 141 22.13 27.62 23.86
CA GLU A 141 21.61 26.36 23.34
C GLU A 141 22.70 25.61 22.58
N THR A 142 22.85 24.32 22.86
CA THR A 142 23.83 23.45 22.21
C THR A 142 23.14 22.65 21.10
N TRP A 143 23.75 22.63 19.91
CA TRP A 143 23.22 21.96 18.73
C TRP A 143 24.19 20.88 18.24
N VAL A 144 23.66 19.74 17.82
CA VAL A 144 24.41 18.60 17.29
C VAL A 144 24.11 18.48 15.81
N GLU A 145 25.12 18.54 14.94
CA GLU A 145 24.94 18.30 13.50
C GLU A 145 24.52 16.84 13.25
N VAL A 146 23.45 16.64 12.50
CA VAL A 146 22.86 15.32 12.19
C VAL A 146 22.85 14.99 10.70
N SER A 147 22.97 15.98 9.81
CA SER A 147 23.08 15.76 8.37
C SER A 147 23.69 16.96 7.63
N ARG A 148 24.30 16.67 6.48
CA ARG A 148 24.81 17.67 5.52
C ARG A 148 24.07 17.69 4.18
N SER A 149 23.06 16.84 4.00
CA SER A 149 22.21 16.87 2.81
C SER A 149 21.12 17.92 2.96
N ARG A 150 20.60 18.42 1.83
CA ARG A 150 19.40 19.27 1.83
C ARG A 150 18.22 18.55 2.48
N LYS A 151 18.05 17.26 2.19
CA LYS A 151 16.97 16.43 2.75
C LYS A 151 17.40 15.78 4.07
N TYR A 152 16.47 15.68 5.02
CA TYR A 152 16.72 14.95 6.27
C TYR A 152 15.51 14.13 6.68
N THR A 153 15.73 12.88 7.06
CA THR A 153 14.67 12.01 7.58
C THR A 153 14.91 11.79 9.06
N PRO A 154 14.10 12.39 9.96
CA PRO A 154 14.31 12.29 11.40
C PRO A 154 14.26 10.83 11.86
N ALA A 155 15.23 10.45 12.69
CA ALA A 155 15.35 9.13 13.29
C ALA A 155 14.56 9.05 14.60
N SER A 156 14.44 7.84 15.17
CA SER A 156 13.78 7.64 16.47
C SER A 156 14.45 8.41 17.62
N ASP A 157 15.75 8.67 17.51
CA ASP A 157 16.52 9.46 18.47
C ASP A 157 16.25 10.96 18.39
N ASP A 158 15.61 11.43 17.32
CA ASP A 158 15.25 12.84 17.17
C ASP A 158 13.89 13.14 17.83
N VAL A 159 13.11 12.11 18.19
CA VAL A 159 11.78 12.25 18.79
C VAL A 159 11.86 13.06 20.10
N GLY A 160 11.05 14.13 20.19
CA GLY A 160 11.04 15.08 21.30
C GLY A 160 12.04 16.23 21.18
N PHE A 161 12.96 16.18 20.21
CA PHE A 161 13.93 17.23 19.95
C PHE A 161 13.46 18.17 18.83
N VAL A 162 14.02 19.38 18.83
CA VAL A 162 13.82 20.33 17.73
C VAL A 162 14.94 20.17 16.73
N LEU A 163 14.61 20.28 15.44
CA LEU A 163 15.55 20.31 14.34
C LEU A 163 15.72 21.74 13.84
N LYS A 164 16.96 22.07 13.46
CA LYS A 164 17.36 23.31 12.81
C LYS A 164 17.95 22.98 11.45
N TYR A 165 17.34 23.49 10.39
CA TYR A 165 17.92 23.53 9.07
C TYR A 165 18.67 24.85 8.87
N GLU A 166 19.86 24.76 8.31
CA GLU A 166 20.73 25.89 7.99
C GLU A 166 21.19 25.74 6.54
N CYS A 167 21.09 26.79 5.76
CA CYS A 167 21.60 26.80 4.40
C CYS A 167 22.32 28.08 4.03
N SER A 168 23.39 27.93 3.24
CA SER A 168 24.16 29.02 2.65
C SER A 168 24.50 28.69 1.20
N ILE A 169 24.83 29.72 0.43
CA ILE A 169 25.38 29.54 -0.91
C ILE A 169 26.89 29.68 -0.78
N CYS A 170 27.64 28.80 -1.42
CA CYS A 170 29.11 28.88 -1.49
C CYS A 170 29.57 28.76 -2.94
N ASP A 171 30.80 29.17 -3.22
CA ASP A 171 31.45 28.93 -4.50
C ASP A 171 32.18 27.57 -4.45
N ALA A 172 31.97 26.70 -5.43
CA ALA A 172 32.66 25.42 -5.56
C ALA A 172 34.19 25.57 -5.53
N ALA A 173 34.73 26.68 -6.05
CA ALA A 173 36.17 26.97 -6.01
C ALA A 173 36.66 27.40 -4.62
N HIS A 174 35.77 27.96 -3.80
CA HIS A 174 36.07 28.47 -2.47
C HIS A 174 34.99 28.03 -1.47
N PRO A 175 34.84 26.71 -1.24
CA PRO A 175 33.68 26.20 -0.51
C PRO A 175 33.64 26.77 0.91
N TYR A 176 34.79 27.04 1.53
CA TYR A 176 34.87 27.57 2.90
C TYR A 176 34.32 28.99 3.07
N ILE A 177 33.96 29.69 1.99
CA ILE A 177 33.43 31.05 2.04
C ILE A 177 31.95 31.04 1.64
N ASP A 178 31.09 31.40 2.59
CA ASP A 178 29.67 31.60 2.32
C ASP A 178 29.44 32.95 1.61
N LEU A 179 28.68 32.89 0.52
CA LEU A 179 28.19 34.03 -0.25
C LEU A 179 26.90 34.56 0.41
N GLY A 180 27.09 35.30 1.49
CA GLY A 180 26.00 35.96 2.23
C GLY A 180 25.68 35.29 3.57
N ARG A 181 24.60 35.74 4.21
CA ARG A 181 24.20 35.25 5.52
C ARG A 181 23.48 33.90 5.39
N PRO A 182 23.82 32.89 6.20
CA PRO A 182 23.07 31.64 6.22
C PRO A 182 21.63 31.88 6.66
N MET A 183 20.70 31.15 6.04
CA MET A 183 19.28 31.15 6.36
C MET A 183 18.95 29.98 7.26
N LEU A 184 18.18 30.24 8.31
CA LEU A 184 17.78 29.25 9.31
C LEU A 184 16.28 28.95 9.22
N ALA A 185 15.92 27.69 9.38
CA ALA A 185 14.55 27.26 9.61
C ALA A 185 14.52 26.27 10.78
N PHE A 186 13.53 26.41 11.65
CA PHE A 186 13.36 25.57 12.82
C PHE A 186 12.10 24.76 12.71
N THR A 187 12.12 23.54 13.24
CA THR A 187 10.93 22.75 13.47
C THR A 187 10.38 22.97 14.87
N SER A 188 9.18 22.48 15.14
CA SER A 188 8.78 22.08 16.48
C SER A 188 9.39 20.70 16.80
N ARG A 189 8.95 20.05 17.87
CA ARG A 189 9.51 18.76 18.28
C ARG A 189 9.19 17.66 17.25
N VAL A 190 10.15 16.79 16.98
CA VAL A 190 9.87 15.57 16.19
C VAL A 190 8.90 14.68 16.95
N ARG A 191 7.79 14.31 16.30
CA ARG A 191 6.80 13.37 16.81
C ARG A 191 7.23 11.93 16.47
N PRO A 192 6.89 10.94 17.32
CA PRO A 192 7.00 9.55 16.92
C PRO A 192 6.13 9.26 15.68
N ALA A 193 6.57 8.32 14.85
CA ALA A 193 5.76 7.83 13.73
C ALA A 193 4.53 7.07 14.27
N PRO A 194 3.36 7.21 13.63
CA PRO A 194 2.20 6.38 13.97
C PRO A 194 2.52 4.89 13.82
N ASN A 195 1.92 4.07 14.69
CA ASN A 195 2.03 2.62 14.54
C ASN A 195 1.14 2.14 13.41
N LEU A 196 1.68 1.31 12.52
CA LEU A 196 0.87 0.62 11.53
C LEU A 196 -0.12 -0.33 12.21
N PRO A 197 -1.31 -0.53 11.61
CA PRO A 197 -2.27 -1.51 12.09
C PRO A 197 -1.62 -2.90 12.06
N VAL A 198 -1.74 -3.62 13.18
CA VAL A 198 -1.29 -5.02 13.26
C VAL A 198 -2.51 -5.89 13.11
N ARG A 199 -2.52 -6.70 12.05
CA ARG A 199 -3.63 -7.59 11.71
C ARG A 199 -3.18 -9.04 11.75
N ASN A 200 -3.94 -9.93 12.39
CA ASN A 200 -3.61 -11.34 12.52
C ASN A 200 -4.21 -12.16 11.38
N LEU A 201 -3.51 -13.23 10.99
CA LEU A 201 -4.09 -14.28 10.16
C LEU A 201 -5.00 -15.16 11.03
N VAL A 202 -6.30 -15.06 10.82
CA VAL A 202 -7.35 -15.78 11.55
C VAL A 202 -7.46 -17.20 10.97
N PRO A 203 -7.14 -18.26 11.73
CA PRO A 203 -7.23 -19.62 11.22
C PRO A 203 -8.68 -20.05 11.02
N LEU A 204 -8.95 -20.77 9.93
CA LEU A 204 -10.23 -21.38 9.63
C LEU A 204 -10.17 -22.91 9.83
N PRO A 205 -11.25 -23.54 10.30
CA PRO A 205 -11.36 -24.99 10.28
C PRO A 205 -11.33 -25.50 8.84
N LEU A 206 -10.50 -26.51 8.54
CA LEU A 206 -10.56 -27.18 7.25
C LEU A 206 -11.87 -27.98 7.13
N PRO A 207 -12.44 -28.12 5.91
CA PRO A 207 -13.57 -29.01 5.68
C PRO A 207 -13.29 -30.44 6.14
N GLN A 208 -14.33 -31.14 6.62
CA GLN A 208 -14.22 -32.54 7.05
C GLN A 208 -13.70 -33.41 5.88
N GLY A 209 -12.71 -34.26 6.15
CA GLY A 209 -12.11 -35.15 5.16
C GLY A 209 -10.92 -34.57 4.38
N VAL A 210 -10.59 -33.30 4.57
CA VAL A 210 -9.35 -32.70 4.06
C VAL A 210 -8.23 -32.94 5.07
N ALA A 211 -7.27 -33.80 4.73
CA ALA A 211 -6.09 -34.01 5.56
C ALA A 211 -5.26 -32.70 5.65
N LYS A 212 -4.65 -32.44 6.81
CA LYS A 212 -3.56 -31.45 6.88
C LYS A 212 -2.43 -32.00 6.01
N GLY A 213 -2.30 -31.51 4.78
CA GLY A 213 -1.21 -31.92 3.89
C GLY A 213 0.15 -31.47 4.42
N GLY A 214 1.22 -31.90 3.75
CA GLY A 214 2.59 -31.49 4.04
C GLY A 214 2.83 -29.97 3.92
N PRO A 215 4.05 -29.49 4.21
CA PRO A 215 4.40 -28.07 4.23
C PRO A 215 4.15 -27.33 2.91
N ASN A 216 4.21 -28.01 1.76
CA ASN A 216 3.92 -27.43 0.44
C ASN A 216 2.44 -27.51 0.02
N SER A 217 1.56 -27.98 0.91
CA SER A 217 0.13 -28.08 0.63
C SER A 217 -0.66 -26.79 0.92
N ARG A 218 -0.01 -25.79 1.52
CA ARG A 218 -0.60 -24.49 1.85
C ARG A 218 0.18 -23.34 1.24
N PHE A 219 -0.51 -22.28 0.84
CA PHE A 219 0.11 -21.05 0.41
C PHE A 219 -0.81 -19.87 0.66
N THR A 220 -0.27 -18.68 0.70
CA THR A 220 -1.04 -17.46 0.96
C THR A 220 -1.07 -16.52 -0.23
N VAL A 221 -2.20 -15.83 -0.40
CA VAL A 221 -2.41 -14.84 -1.46
C VAL A 221 -2.86 -13.54 -0.83
N LEU A 222 -2.19 -12.45 -1.15
CA LEU A 222 -2.55 -11.09 -0.76
C LEU A 222 -3.09 -10.31 -1.97
N SER A 223 -4.14 -9.51 -1.79
CA SER A 223 -4.63 -8.54 -2.78
C SER A 223 -4.66 -7.14 -2.18
N TYR A 224 -4.13 -6.15 -2.89
CA TYR A 224 -4.08 -4.78 -2.36
C TYR A 224 -4.00 -3.71 -3.46
N ASN A 225 -5.02 -2.84 -3.51
CA ASN A 225 -4.90 -1.55 -4.16
C ASN A 225 -4.09 -0.61 -3.25
N MET A 226 -2.92 -0.17 -3.72
CA MET A 226 -1.97 0.59 -2.89
C MET A 226 -2.09 2.11 -3.01
N LEU A 227 -3.09 2.61 -3.74
CA LEU A 227 -3.28 4.02 -4.06
C LEU A 227 -2.07 4.65 -4.77
N ALA A 228 -2.12 4.75 -6.10
CA ALA A 228 -1.02 5.34 -6.88
C ALA A 228 -0.78 6.80 -6.45
N ASP A 229 0.47 7.25 -6.45
CA ASP A 229 0.79 8.64 -6.03
C ASP A 229 0.21 9.70 -6.96
N LEU A 230 -0.03 9.35 -8.21
CA LEU A 230 -0.75 10.19 -9.16
C LEU A 230 -2.22 10.44 -8.76
N TYR A 231 -2.85 9.55 -7.98
CA TYR A 231 -4.20 9.71 -7.43
C TYR A 231 -4.19 10.24 -5.99
N ALA A 232 -3.08 10.09 -5.27
CA ALA A 232 -2.87 10.58 -3.90
C ALA A 232 -2.76 12.13 -3.80
N LYS A 233 -3.15 12.87 -4.85
CA LYS A 233 -3.03 14.32 -4.98
C LYS A 233 -4.39 14.91 -5.33
N GLY A 234 -4.75 16.03 -4.70
CA GLY A 234 -5.98 16.79 -5.00
C GLY A 234 -7.02 16.78 -3.89
N ASP A 235 -8.18 17.36 -4.19
CA ASP A 235 -9.16 17.76 -3.17
C ASP A 235 -9.80 16.61 -2.38
N VAL A 236 -9.76 15.39 -2.94
CA VAL A 236 -10.32 14.17 -2.31
C VAL A 236 -9.68 13.89 -0.95
N TYR A 237 -8.38 14.18 -0.80
CA TYR A 237 -7.61 13.88 0.40
C TYR A 237 -7.22 15.13 1.20
N ASN A 238 -7.91 16.25 1.04
CA ASN A 238 -7.62 17.51 1.77
C ASN A 238 -7.73 17.39 3.30
N HIS A 239 -8.42 16.36 3.79
CA HIS A 239 -8.51 16.04 5.23
C HIS A 239 -7.22 15.40 5.78
N CYS A 240 -6.40 14.80 4.91
CA CYS A 240 -5.13 14.19 5.29
C CYS A 240 -4.03 15.24 5.43
N PRO A 241 -3.23 15.21 6.52
CA PRO A 241 -2.02 16.01 6.57
C PRO A 241 -1.11 15.69 5.38
N ALA A 242 -0.53 16.72 4.74
CA ALA A 242 0.28 16.53 3.52
C ALA A 242 1.40 15.48 3.67
N TRP A 243 1.97 15.32 4.87
CA TRP A 243 3.00 14.33 5.16
C TRP A 243 2.50 12.88 5.12
N THR A 244 1.22 12.61 5.39
CA THR A 244 0.66 11.24 5.31
C THR A 244 0.43 10.82 3.87
N MET A 245 0.18 11.80 2.97
CA MET A 245 -0.04 11.55 1.54
C MET A 245 1.28 11.42 0.76
N ALA A 246 2.35 12.01 1.29
CA ALA A 246 3.65 12.00 0.62
C ALA A 246 4.15 10.57 0.36
N TRP A 247 4.50 10.28 -0.90
CA TRP A 247 4.92 8.94 -1.33
C TRP A 247 6.03 8.33 -0.47
N HIS A 248 7.02 9.14 -0.06
CA HIS A 248 8.14 8.66 0.75
C HIS A 248 7.72 8.10 2.11
N TYR A 249 6.61 8.59 2.67
CA TYR A 249 6.00 8.06 3.88
C TYR A 249 5.21 6.78 3.56
N ARG A 250 4.27 6.88 2.62
CA ARG A 250 3.38 5.76 2.23
C ARG A 250 4.16 4.53 1.78
N LYS A 251 5.18 4.67 0.93
CA LYS A 251 5.95 3.55 0.38
C LYS A 251 6.64 2.69 1.43
N ARG A 252 7.09 3.29 2.54
CA ARG A 252 7.72 2.56 3.66
C ARG A 252 6.69 1.73 4.41
N ASN A 253 5.52 2.33 4.65
CA ASN A 253 4.41 1.69 5.34
C ASN A 253 3.80 0.57 4.51
N LEU A 254 3.56 0.82 3.21
CA LEU A 254 3.09 -0.19 2.25
C LEU A 254 4.05 -1.38 2.19
N LEU A 255 5.36 -1.14 2.04
CA LEU A 255 6.35 -2.23 2.02
C LEU A 255 6.33 -3.04 3.32
N LYS A 256 6.23 -2.37 4.47
CA LYS A 256 6.12 -3.04 5.77
C LYS A 256 4.83 -3.86 5.88
N GLU A 257 3.68 -3.32 5.46
CA GLU A 257 2.40 -4.04 5.45
C GLU A 257 2.49 -5.29 4.55
N LEU A 258 3.00 -5.15 3.33
CA LEU A 258 3.17 -6.25 2.37
C LEU A 258 4.07 -7.36 2.92
N LEU A 259 5.13 -7.03 3.64
CA LEU A 259 6.09 -8.01 4.16
C LEU A 259 5.74 -8.57 5.54
N THR A 260 4.76 -8.00 6.24
CA THR A 260 4.44 -8.38 7.63
C THR A 260 4.12 -9.87 7.76
N HIS A 261 3.32 -10.42 6.85
CA HIS A 261 2.95 -11.85 6.83
C HIS A 261 3.72 -12.67 5.79
N ARG A 262 4.70 -12.05 5.09
CA ARG A 262 5.47 -12.67 4.01
C ARG A 262 4.61 -13.54 3.06
N PRO A 263 3.54 -12.98 2.47
CA PRO A 263 2.61 -13.74 1.65
C PRO A 263 3.34 -14.40 0.48
N ASP A 264 2.97 -15.61 0.09
CA ASP A 264 3.65 -16.28 -1.01
C ASP A 264 3.36 -15.69 -2.39
N ILE A 265 2.16 -15.13 -2.59
CA ILE A 265 1.72 -14.45 -3.81
C ILE A 265 1.08 -13.11 -3.41
N MET A 266 1.43 -12.02 -4.10
CA MET A 266 0.85 -10.69 -3.92
C MET A 266 0.28 -10.17 -5.24
N CYS A 267 -0.99 -9.81 -5.26
CA CYS A 267 -1.69 -9.16 -6.36
C CYS A 267 -1.90 -7.69 -6.01
N LEU A 268 -1.13 -6.79 -6.62
CA LEU A 268 -1.15 -5.36 -6.32
C LEU A 268 -1.78 -4.57 -7.48
N GLN A 269 -2.62 -3.60 -7.13
CA GLN A 269 -3.26 -2.66 -8.05
C GLN A 269 -2.76 -1.24 -7.76
N GLU A 270 -2.96 -0.34 -8.72
CA GLU A 270 -2.49 1.05 -8.66
C GLU A 270 -1.00 1.21 -8.40
N VAL A 271 -0.21 0.30 -8.99
CA VAL A 271 1.25 0.38 -8.89
C VAL A 271 1.76 1.35 -9.94
N GLN A 272 2.17 2.55 -9.52
CA GLN A 272 2.79 3.54 -10.42
C GLN A 272 4.10 2.98 -11.00
N SER A 273 4.35 3.26 -12.27
CA SER A 273 5.39 2.56 -13.05
C SER A 273 6.84 2.86 -12.64
N ASP A 274 7.16 4.13 -12.36
CA ASP A 274 8.44 4.56 -11.77
C ASP A 274 8.64 3.96 -10.37
N HIS A 275 7.60 3.98 -9.54
CA HIS A 275 7.61 3.43 -8.19
C HIS A 275 7.82 1.91 -8.18
N PHE A 276 7.29 1.20 -9.18
CA PHE A 276 7.57 -0.21 -9.38
C PHE A 276 9.07 -0.43 -9.65
N SER A 277 9.65 0.25 -10.65
CA SER A 277 11.02 0.02 -11.08
C SER A 277 12.06 0.48 -10.07
N GLU A 278 11.85 1.63 -9.42
CA GLU A 278 12.85 2.29 -8.59
C GLU A 278 12.83 1.82 -7.13
N TYR A 279 11.70 1.31 -6.65
CA TYR A 279 11.53 1.00 -5.23
C TYR A 279 10.91 -0.37 -4.99
N LEU A 280 9.67 -0.60 -5.45
CA LEU A 280 8.91 -1.78 -5.02
C LEU A 280 9.55 -3.08 -5.52
N HIS A 281 9.94 -3.15 -6.81
CA HIS A 281 10.56 -4.34 -7.38
C HIS A 281 11.95 -4.63 -6.75
N PRO A 282 12.88 -3.66 -6.64
CA PRO A 282 14.15 -3.88 -5.93
C PRO A 282 13.98 -4.36 -4.48
N GLU A 283 13.09 -3.73 -3.69
CA GLU A 283 12.90 -4.09 -2.28
C GLU A 283 12.25 -5.47 -2.09
N LEU A 284 11.24 -5.81 -2.90
CA LEU A 284 10.64 -7.14 -2.86
C LEU A 284 11.59 -8.23 -3.41
N THR A 285 12.46 -7.90 -4.38
CA THR A 285 13.51 -8.81 -4.84
C THR A 285 14.48 -9.14 -3.71
N LYS A 286 14.93 -8.14 -2.95
CA LYS A 286 15.76 -8.36 -1.73
C LYS A 286 15.06 -9.24 -0.69
N ALA A 287 13.73 -9.17 -0.61
CA ALA A 287 12.92 -10.00 0.27
C ALA A 287 12.62 -11.42 -0.27
N GLY A 288 13.15 -11.78 -1.44
CA GLY A 288 13.03 -13.13 -2.03
C GLY A 288 11.84 -13.32 -2.99
N TYR A 289 11.30 -12.23 -3.54
CA TYR A 289 10.20 -12.26 -4.50
C TYR A 289 10.64 -12.02 -5.94
N MET A 290 9.93 -12.62 -6.88
CA MET A 290 9.97 -12.26 -8.30
C MET A 290 8.68 -11.52 -8.64
N GLY A 291 8.80 -10.41 -9.38
CA GLY A 291 7.68 -9.57 -9.77
C GLY A 291 7.44 -9.58 -11.27
N ILE A 292 6.18 -9.66 -11.68
CA ILE A 292 5.72 -9.31 -13.03
C ILE A 292 4.79 -8.10 -12.95
N TYR A 293 4.81 -7.28 -14.00
CA TYR A 293 4.06 -6.03 -14.04
C TYR A 293 3.41 -5.81 -15.41
N LYS A 294 2.25 -5.15 -15.39
CA LYS A 294 1.55 -4.66 -16.58
C LYS A 294 0.99 -3.27 -16.27
N LYS A 295 1.53 -2.27 -16.97
CA LYS A 295 0.99 -0.90 -17.01
C LYS A 295 -0.40 -0.90 -17.65
N LYS A 296 -1.24 0.06 -17.28
CA LYS A 296 -2.39 0.49 -18.10
C LYS A 296 -1.88 1.05 -19.44
N THR A 297 -2.79 1.50 -20.31
CA THR A 297 -2.42 1.98 -21.66
C THR A 297 -2.33 3.51 -21.82
N THR A 298 -2.96 4.30 -20.94
CA THR A 298 -2.94 5.77 -21.03
C THR A 298 -2.09 6.40 -19.94
N GLU A 299 -1.14 7.25 -20.33
CA GLU A 299 -0.27 7.99 -19.43
C GLU A 299 -0.94 9.28 -18.93
N ILE A 300 -0.65 9.66 -17.68
CA ILE A 300 -1.12 10.89 -17.03
C ILE A 300 0.08 11.80 -16.77
N PHE A 301 -0.01 13.05 -17.22
CA PHE A 301 1.05 14.05 -17.00
C PHE A 301 1.01 14.59 -15.57
N THR A 302 2.07 14.38 -14.80
CA THR A 302 2.21 14.85 -13.40
C THR A 302 3.26 15.95 -13.30
N GLY A 303 2.94 17.13 -13.82
CA GLY A 303 3.74 18.37 -13.69
C GLY A 303 5.06 18.39 -14.48
N SER A 304 5.88 17.34 -14.38
CA SER A 304 7.20 17.21 -15.00
C SER A 304 7.41 15.91 -15.76
N GLN A 305 6.57 14.89 -15.56
CA GLN A 305 6.73 13.57 -16.18
C GLN A 305 5.38 12.93 -16.52
N TYR A 306 5.34 12.12 -17.58
CA TYR A 306 4.23 11.22 -17.86
C TYR A 306 4.37 9.96 -17.00
N THR A 307 3.38 9.73 -16.14
CA THR A 307 3.33 8.60 -15.22
C THR A 307 2.07 7.77 -15.48
N ILE A 308 2.16 6.48 -15.20
CA ILE A 308 1.06 5.54 -15.42
C ILE A 308 1.11 4.47 -14.33
N ASP A 309 -0.06 4.02 -13.87
CA ASP A 309 -0.20 2.92 -12.94
C ASP A 309 -0.50 1.60 -13.66
N GLY A 310 -0.60 0.52 -12.89
CA GLY A 310 -0.86 -0.81 -13.42
C GLY A 310 -1.00 -1.86 -12.33
N CYS A 311 -1.01 -3.12 -12.75
CA CYS A 311 -1.09 -4.27 -11.86
C CYS A 311 0.26 -4.99 -11.78
N ALA A 312 0.70 -5.31 -10.56
CA ALA A 312 1.88 -6.12 -10.31
C ALA A 312 1.52 -7.44 -9.61
N THR A 313 2.15 -8.53 -9.99
CA THR A 313 2.04 -9.80 -9.26
C THR A 313 3.43 -10.21 -8.80
N PHE A 314 3.61 -10.36 -7.48
CA PHE A 314 4.85 -10.87 -6.89
C PHE A 314 4.64 -12.26 -6.32
N PHE A 315 5.64 -13.12 -6.38
CA PHE A 315 5.59 -14.45 -5.79
C PHE A 315 6.97 -14.87 -5.26
N ARG A 316 7.00 -15.66 -4.18
CA ARG A 316 8.25 -16.11 -3.54
C ARG A 316 9.00 -17.07 -4.46
N CYS A 317 10.24 -16.73 -4.81
CA CYS A 317 11.06 -17.52 -5.74
C CYS A 317 11.33 -18.94 -5.25
N GLU A 318 11.46 -19.15 -3.94
CA GLU A 318 11.70 -20.47 -3.37
C GLU A 318 10.47 -21.40 -3.41
N ARG A 319 9.27 -20.84 -3.66
CA ARG A 319 8.00 -21.56 -3.62
C ARG A 319 7.31 -21.65 -4.98
N PHE A 320 7.54 -20.68 -5.86
CA PHE A 320 6.85 -20.55 -7.14
C PHE A 320 7.79 -20.15 -8.26
N HIS A 321 7.61 -20.78 -9.42
CA HIS A 321 8.28 -20.43 -10.66
C HIS A 321 7.26 -20.01 -11.71
N LEU A 322 7.53 -18.92 -12.43
CA LEU A 322 6.65 -18.47 -13.50
C LEU A 322 6.75 -19.40 -14.71
N VAL A 323 5.64 -20.05 -15.07
CA VAL A 323 5.54 -20.88 -16.28
C VAL A 323 5.07 -20.04 -17.46
N LYS A 324 4.03 -19.23 -17.24
CA LYS A 324 3.43 -18.44 -18.31
C LYS A 324 2.82 -17.14 -17.79
N LYS A 325 2.98 -16.08 -18.58
CA LYS A 325 2.38 -14.77 -18.35
C LYS A 325 1.37 -14.49 -19.47
N TYR A 326 0.18 -14.03 -19.12
CA TYR A 326 -0.79 -13.47 -20.05
C TYR A 326 -1.15 -12.06 -19.62
N GLU A 327 -1.21 -11.15 -20.58
CA GLU A 327 -1.60 -9.76 -20.38
C GLU A 327 -2.90 -9.52 -21.13
N VAL A 328 -3.94 -9.09 -20.42
CA VAL A 328 -5.22 -8.72 -20.99
C VAL A 328 -5.31 -7.21 -21.04
N GLU A 329 -5.43 -6.66 -22.24
CA GLU A 329 -5.74 -5.25 -22.46
C GLU A 329 -7.20 -5.16 -22.90
N PHE A 330 -8.07 -4.66 -22.02
CA PHE A 330 -9.50 -4.59 -22.32
C PHE A 330 -9.78 -3.69 -23.54
N ASN A 331 -8.95 -2.69 -23.80
CA ASN A 331 -9.04 -1.89 -25.02
C ASN A 331 -8.88 -2.71 -26.31
N LYS A 332 -7.94 -3.67 -26.35
CA LYS A 332 -7.76 -4.55 -27.52
C LYS A 332 -9.00 -5.42 -27.75
N ALA A 333 -9.58 -5.94 -26.67
CA ALA A 333 -10.84 -6.69 -26.74
C ALA A 333 -12.02 -5.82 -27.19
N ALA A 334 -12.06 -4.55 -26.76
CA ALA A 334 -13.11 -3.60 -27.15
C ALA A 334 -13.03 -3.24 -28.63
N ILE A 335 -11.81 -3.02 -29.16
CA ILE A 335 -11.58 -2.78 -30.59
C ILE A 335 -12.05 -4.00 -31.39
N SER A 336 -11.66 -5.21 -30.98
CA SER A 336 -12.07 -6.44 -31.66
C SER A 336 -13.60 -6.63 -31.67
N LEU A 337 -14.30 -6.23 -30.61
CA LEU A 337 -15.76 -6.25 -30.58
C LEU A 337 -16.36 -5.20 -31.51
N ALA A 338 -15.82 -3.98 -31.49
CA ALA A 338 -16.29 -2.89 -32.33
C ALA A 338 -16.06 -3.15 -33.83
N ASP A 339 -15.00 -3.88 -34.20
CA ASP A 339 -14.72 -4.27 -35.59
C ASP A 339 -15.70 -5.32 -36.15
N GLN A 340 -16.40 -6.06 -35.28
CA GLN A 340 -17.47 -6.98 -35.70
C GLN A 340 -18.80 -6.24 -35.98
N MET A 341 -18.91 -4.97 -35.61
CA MET A 341 -20.13 -4.18 -35.82
C MET A 341 -20.14 -3.55 -37.21
N THR A 342 -21.25 -3.72 -37.92
CA THR A 342 -21.46 -3.16 -39.27
C THR A 342 -21.94 -1.71 -39.26
N ASN A 343 -22.63 -1.28 -38.18
CA ASN A 343 -23.14 0.08 -38.05
C ASN A 343 -22.06 1.05 -37.51
N PRO A 344 -21.65 2.08 -38.28
CA PRO A 344 -20.61 3.02 -37.86
C PRO A 344 -20.93 3.82 -36.58
N HIS A 345 -22.20 4.16 -36.36
CA HIS A 345 -22.62 4.90 -35.16
C HIS A 345 -22.51 4.03 -33.92
N GLN A 346 -22.96 2.77 -34.03
CA GLN A 346 -22.84 1.79 -32.95
C GLN A 346 -21.36 1.50 -32.66
N LYS A 347 -20.54 1.31 -33.71
CA LYS A 347 -19.09 1.13 -33.58
C LYS A 347 -18.44 2.27 -32.78
N LYS A 348 -18.71 3.52 -33.16
CA LYS A 348 -18.18 4.71 -32.47
C LYS A 348 -18.67 4.79 -31.01
N ALA A 349 -19.95 4.54 -30.77
CA ALA A 349 -20.52 4.54 -29.42
C ALA A 349 -19.85 3.48 -28.53
N THR A 350 -19.71 2.25 -29.02
CA THR A 350 -19.03 1.14 -28.33
C THR A 350 -17.58 1.48 -27.99
N MET A 351 -16.82 2.04 -28.94
CA MET A 351 -15.43 2.44 -28.70
C MET A 351 -15.34 3.52 -27.61
N ASN A 352 -16.16 4.58 -27.71
CA ASN A 352 -16.18 5.64 -26.69
C ASN A 352 -16.57 5.11 -25.30
N ARG A 353 -17.45 4.11 -25.25
CA ARG A 353 -17.91 3.49 -24.01
C ARG A 353 -16.86 2.59 -23.36
N LEU A 354 -16.25 1.69 -24.13
CA LEU A 354 -15.42 0.58 -23.61
C LEU A 354 -13.91 0.87 -23.54
N LEU A 355 -13.39 1.83 -24.31
CA LEU A 355 -11.97 2.21 -24.23
C LEU A 355 -11.71 2.97 -22.92
N LYS A 356 -11.12 2.27 -21.94
CA LYS A 356 -10.93 2.74 -20.55
C LYS A 356 -9.58 2.34 -19.93
N ASP A 357 -8.69 1.73 -20.71
CA ASP A 357 -7.28 1.48 -20.37
C ASP A 357 -7.00 0.49 -19.22
N ASN A 358 -8.04 -0.10 -18.66
CA ASN A 358 -7.93 -1.15 -17.66
C ASN A 358 -7.21 -2.38 -18.24
N VAL A 359 -6.54 -3.12 -17.37
CA VAL A 359 -5.77 -4.32 -17.72
C VAL A 359 -5.97 -5.43 -16.69
N ALA A 360 -5.73 -6.67 -17.10
CA ALA A 360 -5.53 -7.79 -16.20
C ALA A 360 -4.20 -8.49 -16.49
N LEU A 361 -3.59 -9.02 -15.44
CA LEU A 361 -2.33 -9.73 -15.46
C LEU A 361 -2.54 -11.13 -14.92
N ILE A 362 -2.28 -12.15 -15.75
CA ILE A 362 -2.49 -13.55 -15.39
C ILE A 362 -1.14 -14.27 -15.38
N ALA A 363 -0.83 -14.94 -14.28
CA ALA A 363 0.36 -15.76 -14.11
C ALA A 363 -0.02 -17.22 -13.90
N VAL A 364 0.57 -18.12 -14.67
CA VAL A 364 0.57 -19.55 -14.36
C VAL A 364 1.88 -19.84 -13.64
N LEU A 365 1.79 -20.27 -12.40
CA LEU A 365 2.90 -20.54 -11.51
C LEU A 365 3.03 -22.05 -11.25
N GLU A 366 4.24 -22.56 -11.32
CA GLU A 366 4.60 -23.91 -10.88
C GLU A 366 5.10 -23.85 -9.44
N MET A 367 4.44 -24.59 -8.55
CA MET A 367 4.89 -24.71 -7.17
C MET A 367 6.19 -25.53 -7.09
N ALA A 368 7.04 -25.18 -6.12
CA ALA A 368 8.23 -25.94 -5.83
C ALA A 368 7.89 -27.42 -5.57
N PRO A 369 8.75 -28.37 -5.99
CA PRO A 369 8.49 -29.80 -5.85
C PRO A 369 8.17 -30.17 -4.40
N ASP A 370 7.11 -30.96 -4.22
CA ASP A 370 6.80 -31.60 -2.95
C ASP A 370 7.32 -33.05 -3.02
N PRO A 371 8.23 -33.49 -2.13
CA PRO A 371 8.72 -34.87 -2.12
C PRO A 371 7.62 -35.93 -2.07
N GLU A 372 6.45 -35.59 -1.52
CA GLU A 372 5.28 -36.48 -1.44
C GLU A 372 4.40 -36.46 -2.70
N ARG A 373 4.69 -35.61 -3.69
CA ARG A 373 3.94 -35.51 -4.96
C ARG A 373 4.82 -35.78 -6.16
N SER A 374 4.38 -36.73 -6.99
CA SER A 374 5.05 -37.11 -8.23
C SER A 374 4.77 -36.18 -9.41
N SER A 375 3.74 -35.32 -9.33
CA SER A 375 3.33 -34.42 -10.42
C SER A 375 3.58 -32.95 -10.11
N LYS A 376 3.86 -32.18 -11.17
CA LYS A 376 3.98 -30.72 -11.11
C LYS A 376 2.64 -30.12 -10.68
N GLN A 377 2.64 -29.28 -9.65
CA GLN A 377 1.46 -28.54 -9.20
C GLN A 377 1.47 -27.13 -9.80
N LEU A 378 0.51 -26.84 -10.66
CA LEU A 378 0.29 -25.51 -11.23
C LEU A 378 -0.78 -24.75 -10.44
N ILE A 379 -0.70 -23.42 -10.47
CA ILE A 379 -1.74 -22.49 -9.99
C ILE A 379 -1.83 -21.33 -10.99
N CYS A 380 -3.07 -20.95 -11.34
CA CYS A 380 -3.35 -19.77 -12.17
C CYS A 380 -3.76 -18.60 -11.27
N VAL A 381 -3.06 -17.48 -11.35
CA VAL A 381 -3.31 -16.28 -10.58
C VAL A 381 -3.66 -15.14 -11.52
N ALA A 382 -4.87 -14.59 -11.41
CA ALA A 382 -5.29 -13.39 -12.11
C ALA A 382 -5.32 -12.21 -11.15
N ASN A 383 -4.74 -11.09 -11.59
CA ASN A 383 -4.75 -9.80 -10.93
C ASN A 383 -5.34 -8.75 -11.87
N THR A 384 -6.36 -8.00 -11.45
CA THR A 384 -6.99 -6.97 -12.29
C THR A 384 -7.34 -5.71 -11.50
N HIS A 385 -7.48 -4.59 -12.24
CA HIS A 385 -8.09 -3.37 -11.74
C HIS A 385 -9.17 -2.92 -12.75
N ILE A 386 -10.43 -3.22 -12.44
CA ILE A 386 -11.60 -2.94 -13.28
C ILE A 386 -11.97 -1.45 -13.19
N HIS A 387 -12.65 -0.93 -14.21
CA HIS A 387 -12.98 0.49 -14.31
C HIS A 387 -13.70 1.06 -13.07
N ALA A 388 -13.27 2.23 -12.59
CA ALA A 388 -13.74 2.80 -11.33
C ALA A 388 -15.09 3.53 -11.41
N ASN A 389 -15.40 4.19 -12.53
CA ASN A 389 -16.55 5.10 -12.61
C ASN A 389 -17.88 4.38 -12.25
N PRO A 390 -18.60 4.82 -11.19
CA PRO A 390 -19.80 4.15 -10.69
C PRO A 390 -20.96 4.11 -11.69
N GLU A 391 -20.98 5.05 -12.65
CA GLU A 391 -22.04 5.15 -13.67
C GLU A 391 -21.84 4.16 -14.83
N LEU A 392 -20.68 3.51 -14.94
CA LEU A 392 -20.32 2.68 -16.08
C LEU A 392 -20.37 1.17 -15.76
N ASN A 393 -21.50 0.72 -15.22
CA ASN A 393 -21.69 -0.67 -14.78
C ASN A 393 -21.66 -1.70 -15.93
N ASP A 394 -22.14 -1.34 -17.13
CA ASP A 394 -21.94 -2.09 -18.38
C ASP A 394 -20.46 -2.36 -18.66
N VAL A 395 -19.61 -1.33 -18.53
CA VAL A 395 -18.17 -1.44 -18.79
C VAL A 395 -17.53 -2.39 -17.78
N LYS A 396 -17.86 -2.24 -16.50
CA LYS A 396 -17.35 -3.12 -15.43
C LYS A 396 -17.74 -4.57 -15.69
N LEU A 397 -19.03 -4.81 -15.96
CA LEU A 397 -19.56 -6.13 -16.26
C LEU A 397 -18.92 -6.73 -17.52
N TRP A 398 -18.74 -5.95 -18.58
CA TRP A 398 -18.09 -6.39 -19.80
C TRP A 398 -16.62 -6.77 -19.58
N GLN A 399 -15.86 -5.98 -18.81
CA GLN A 399 -14.46 -6.28 -18.47
C GLN A 399 -14.37 -7.56 -17.63
N VAL A 400 -15.22 -7.71 -16.62
CA VAL A 400 -15.30 -8.93 -15.79
C VAL A 400 -15.63 -10.15 -16.64
N HIS A 401 -16.64 -10.06 -17.50
CA HIS A 401 -17.00 -11.14 -18.42
C HIS A 401 -15.84 -11.51 -19.35
N THR A 402 -15.15 -10.52 -19.92
CA THR A 402 -13.99 -10.72 -20.80
C THR A 402 -12.85 -11.44 -20.08
N LEU A 403 -12.55 -11.05 -18.83
CA LEU A 403 -11.55 -11.71 -17.99
C LEU A 403 -11.92 -13.18 -17.74
N LEU A 404 -13.16 -13.45 -17.32
CA LEU A 404 -13.63 -14.80 -16.99
C LEU A 404 -13.62 -15.71 -18.21
N LYS A 405 -13.97 -15.22 -19.39
CA LYS A 405 -13.84 -15.97 -20.65
C LYS A 405 -12.39 -16.32 -20.98
N GLY A 406 -11.45 -15.41 -20.68
CA GLY A 406 -10.02 -15.69 -20.80
C GLY A 406 -9.57 -16.80 -19.85
N LEU A 407 -10.03 -16.76 -18.60
CA LEU A 407 -9.72 -17.77 -17.58
C LEU A 407 -10.35 -19.14 -17.91
N GLU A 408 -11.59 -19.20 -18.37
CA GLU A 408 -12.23 -20.45 -18.83
C GLU A 408 -11.42 -21.14 -19.93
N LYS A 409 -10.84 -20.38 -20.87
CA LYS A 409 -9.98 -20.96 -21.91
C LYS A 409 -8.73 -21.61 -21.31
N ILE A 410 -8.17 -21.01 -20.26
CA ILE A 410 -7.01 -21.57 -19.55
C ILE A 410 -7.44 -22.83 -18.78
N ALA A 411 -8.57 -22.79 -18.06
CA ALA A 411 -9.12 -23.92 -17.30
C ALA A 411 -9.41 -25.12 -18.21
N ASN A 412 -9.97 -24.87 -19.39
CA ASN A 412 -10.28 -25.93 -20.35
C ASN A 412 -9.04 -26.53 -21.00
N SER A 413 -7.91 -25.81 -20.99
CA SER A 413 -6.64 -26.28 -21.55
C SER A 413 -5.83 -27.09 -20.55
N ALA A 414 -6.04 -26.87 -19.26
CA ALA A 414 -5.38 -27.59 -18.18
C ALA A 414 -6.19 -27.45 -16.88
N ASP A 415 -6.38 -28.56 -16.19
CA ASP A 415 -7.04 -28.61 -14.88
C ASP A 415 -6.14 -27.96 -13.82
N ILE A 416 -6.25 -26.63 -13.68
CA ILE A 416 -5.38 -25.79 -12.86
C ILE A 416 -6.23 -25.00 -11.87
N PRO A 417 -5.96 -25.09 -10.55
CA PRO A 417 -6.59 -24.24 -9.55
C PRO A 417 -6.43 -22.76 -9.89
N MET A 418 -7.51 -21.98 -9.77
CA MET A 418 -7.51 -20.56 -10.11
C MET A 418 -7.72 -19.68 -8.90
N LEU A 419 -6.99 -18.57 -8.87
CA LEU A 419 -7.15 -17.45 -7.97
C LEU A 419 -7.44 -16.22 -8.81
N VAL A 420 -8.51 -15.50 -8.48
CA VAL A 420 -8.87 -14.25 -9.16
C VAL A 420 -8.94 -13.17 -8.09
N ALA A 421 -7.91 -12.33 -8.08
CA ALA A 421 -7.77 -11.25 -7.12
C ALA A 421 -7.77 -9.89 -7.82
N GLY A 422 -8.18 -8.85 -7.12
CA GLY A 422 -8.10 -7.49 -7.65
C GLY A 422 -9.10 -6.54 -7.06
N ASP A 423 -8.99 -5.30 -7.51
CA ASP A 423 -9.99 -4.26 -7.33
C ASP A 423 -10.96 -4.34 -8.52
N PHE A 424 -12.19 -4.77 -8.23
CA PHE A 424 -13.23 -4.93 -9.22
C PHE A 424 -14.12 -3.70 -9.35
N ASN A 425 -13.94 -2.69 -8.50
CA ASN A 425 -14.77 -1.49 -8.45
C ASN A 425 -16.28 -1.79 -8.50
N SER A 426 -16.68 -2.96 -7.98
CA SER A 426 -18.02 -3.52 -8.10
C SER A 426 -18.50 -3.93 -6.73
N ILE A 427 -19.58 -3.30 -6.25
CA ILE A 427 -20.14 -3.58 -4.93
C ILE A 427 -20.84 -4.95 -4.88
N PRO A 428 -20.95 -5.59 -3.70
CA PRO A 428 -21.69 -6.82 -3.55
C PRO A 428 -23.15 -6.67 -4.03
N GLY A 429 -23.65 -7.68 -4.74
CA GLY A 429 -25.01 -7.67 -5.32
C GLY A 429 -25.13 -7.03 -6.70
N SER A 430 -24.12 -6.29 -7.17
CA SER A 430 -24.06 -5.81 -8.56
C SER A 430 -24.04 -6.96 -9.58
N ALA A 431 -24.34 -6.66 -10.85
CA ALA A 431 -24.31 -7.66 -11.92
C ALA A 431 -22.89 -8.24 -12.13
N ALA A 432 -21.86 -7.39 -12.07
CA ALA A 432 -20.47 -7.83 -12.16
C ALA A 432 -20.05 -8.73 -10.98
N HIS A 433 -20.44 -8.38 -9.75
CA HIS A 433 -20.25 -9.23 -8.57
C HIS A 433 -21.00 -10.56 -8.70
N SER A 434 -22.25 -10.54 -9.13
CA SER A 434 -23.06 -11.75 -9.32
C SER A 434 -22.44 -12.67 -10.38
N LEU A 435 -21.91 -12.11 -11.47
CA LEU A 435 -21.18 -12.90 -12.44
C LEU A 435 -19.98 -13.60 -11.79
N LEU A 436 -19.17 -12.90 -10.99
CA LEU A 436 -18.00 -13.47 -10.32
C LEU A 436 -18.32 -14.60 -9.34
N VAL A 437 -19.33 -14.41 -8.47
CA VAL A 437 -19.57 -15.33 -7.33
C VAL A 437 -20.71 -16.34 -7.56
N LYS A 438 -21.64 -16.05 -8.48
CA LYS A 438 -22.76 -16.94 -8.83
C LYS A 438 -22.57 -17.62 -10.19
N GLY A 439 -21.55 -17.22 -10.95
CA GLY A 439 -21.26 -17.76 -12.28
C GLY A 439 -22.21 -17.28 -13.37
N ARG A 440 -23.19 -16.42 -13.05
CA ARG A 440 -24.18 -15.89 -14.01
C ARG A 440 -24.78 -14.56 -13.54
N VAL A 441 -25.29 -13.79 -14.48
CA VAL A 441 -26.12 -12.60 -14.21
C VAL A 441 -27.58 -12.95 -14.42
N GLU A 442 -28.43 -12.62 -13.45
CA GLU A 442 -29.88 -12.81 -13.60
C GLU A 442 -30.47 -11.73 -14.53
N PRO A 443 -31.49 -12.05 -15.36
CA PRO A 443 -32.06 -11.08 -16.30
C PRO A 443 -32.55 -9.78 -15.65
N GLN A 444 -33.05 -9.85 -14.40
CA GLN A 444 -33.51 -8.68 -13.65
C GLN A 444 -32.39 -7.71 -13.28
N GLN A 445 -31.12 -8.15 -13.32
CA GLN A 445 -29.96 -7.29 -13.07
C GLN A 445 -29.44 -6.60 -14.35
N LEU A 446 -29.99 -6.93 -15.51
CA LEU A 446 -29.68 -6.37 -16.84
C LEU A 446 -30.78 -5.42 -17.30
N GLU A 447 -31.21 -4.52 -16.42
CA GLU A 447 -32.10 -3.43 -16.81
C GLU A 447 -31.42 -2.49 -17.81
N SER A 448 -32.20 -1.74 -18.60
CA SER A 448 -31.68 -0.80 -19.60
C SER A 448 -30.74 0.26 -19.01
N SER A 449 -30.82 0.53 -17.70
CA SER A 449 -29.92 1.43 -16.97
C SER A 449 -28.49 0.86 -16.86
N VAL A 450 -28.35 -0.46 -16.78
CA VAL A 450 -27.07 -1.16 -16.66
C VAL A 450 -26.39 -1.29 -18.01
N ASP A 451 -27.16 -1.54 -19.08
CA ASP A 451 -26.67 -1.69 -20.46
C ASP A 451 -27.36 -0.70 -21.42
N PRO A 452 -27.04 0.60 -21.35
CA PRO A 452 -27.73 1.65 -22.12
C PRO A 452 -27.48 1.54 -23.63
N LEU A 453 -26.39 0.90 -24.04
CA LEU A 453 -26.02 0.71 -25.44
C LEU A 453 -26.41 -0.68 -25.98
N GLY A 454 -27.01 -1.55 -25.17
CA GLY A 454 -27.38 -2.90 -25.57
C GLY A 454 -26.19 -3.80 -25.92
N LEU A 455 -25.00 -3.52 -25.37
CA LEU A 455 -23.75 -4.23 -25.67
C LEU A 455 -23.74 -5.66 -25.12
N LEU A 456 -24.57 -5.93 -24.11
CA LEU A 456 -24.55 -7.17 -23.34
C LEU A 456 -25.78 -8.05 -23.59
N ARG A 457 -26.81 -7.53 -24.26
CA ARG A 457 -28.10 -8.22 -24.48
C ARG A 457 -27.97 -9.57 -25.16
N ASP A 458 -27.12 -9.67 -26.18
CA ASP A 458 -26.90 -10.91 -26.94
C ASP A 458 -25.73 -11.74 -26.39
N THR A 459 -25.10 -11.28 -25.30
CA THR A 459 -23.97 -11.96 -24.67
C THR A 459 -24.47 -12.91 -23.59
N LYS A 460 -24.02 -14.17 -23.64
CA LYS A 460 -24.28 -15.15 -22.58
C LYS A 460 -23.43 -14.84 -21.34
N LEU A 461 -23.93 -13.99 -20.45
CA LEU A 461 -23.25 -13.55 -19.22
C LEU A 461 -23.21 -14.65 -18.14
N GLN A 462 -22.41 -15.69 -18.40
CA GLN A 462 -22.16 -16.79 -17.48
C GLN A 462 -20.77 -17.42 -17.69
N HIS A 463 -20.27 -18.12 -16.68
CA HIS A 463 -19.07 -18.97 -16.73
C HIS A 463 -19.23 -20.27 -15.93
N SER A 464 -18.38 -21.26 -16.20
CA SER A 464 -18.35 -22.56 -15.51
C SER A 464 -17.32 -22.66 -14.39
N LEU A 465 -16.44 -21.67 -14.23
CA LEU A 465 -15.45 -21.67 -13.14
C LEU A 465 -16.15 -21.73 -11.77
N PRO A 466 -15.82 -22.68 -10.88
CA PRO A 466 -16.45 -22.83 -9.57
C PRO A 466 -15.85 -21.83 -8.56
N LEU A 467 -15.95 -20.55 -8.86
CA LEU A 467 -15.38 -19.47 -8.05
C LEU A 467 -16.18 -19.24 -6.77
N ALA A 468 -15.47 -18.96 -5.68
CA ALA A 468 -16.03 -18.50 -4.42
C ALA A 468 -15.16 -17.39 -3.81
N SER A 469 -15.77 -16.45 -3.09
CA SER A 469 -15.05 -15.44 -2.30
C SER A 469 -14.39 -16.09 -1.07
N ALA A 470 -13.10 -15.81 -0.87
CA ALA A 470 -12.34 -16.34 0.27
C ALA A 470 -12.95 -15.93 1.61
N TYR A 471 -13.39 -14.67 1.73
CA TYR A 471 -13.95 -14.15 2.98
C TYR A 471 -15.34 -14.70 3.28
N ALA A 472 -16.11 -15.10 2.26
CA ALA A 472 -17.41 -15.75 2.45
C ALA A 472 -17.32 -17.07 3.26
N ALA A 473 -16.12 -17.68 3.32
CA ALA A 473 -15.85 -18.89 4.12
C ALA A 473 -16.01 -18.65 5.64
N LEU A 474 -15.92 -17.40 6.12
CA LEU A 474 -16.18 -17.08 7.54
C LEU A 474 -17.59 -17.43 7.98
N LEU A 475 -18.55 -17.43 7.05
CA LEU A 475 -19.95 -17.76 7.31
C LEU A 475 -20.25 -19.26 7.14
N ASP A 476 -19.35 -20.03 6.53
CA ASP A 476 -19.53 -21.48 6.32
C ASP A 476 -19.26 -22.31 7.59
N HIS A 477 -18.53 -21.76 8.56
CA HIS A 477 -18.18 -22.45 9.80
C HIS A 477 -18.89 -21.83 11.01
N PRO A 478 -19.40 -22.63 11.96
CA PRO A 478 -19.96 -22.09 13.20
C PRO A 478 -18.90 -21.28 13.95
N PRO A 479 -19.26 -20.16 14.60
CA PRO A 479 -18.28 -19.27 15.21
C PRO A 479 -17.83 -19.80 16.56
N THR A 480 -16.93 -20.79 16.53
CA THR A 480 -16.44 -21.52 17.71
C THR A 480 -15.52 -20.68 18.59
N THR A 481 -14.96 -19.57 18.09
CA THR A 481 -14.06 -18.68 18.82
C THR A 481 -14.56 -17.23 18.79
N GLU A 482 -14.20 -16.44 19.81
CA GLU A 482 -14.50 -14.99 19.85
C GLU A 482 -13.83 -14.21 18.71
N GLN A 483 -12.72 -14.71 18.17
CA GLN A 483 -12.09 -14.12 16.99
C GLN A 483 -12.95 -14.33 15.74
N LEU A 484 -13.47 -15.55 15.53
CA LEU A 484 -14.37 -15.86 14.41
C LEU A 484 -15.71 -15.12 14.53
N LYS A 485 -16.29 -15.02 15.75
CA LYS A 485 -17.49 -14.20 15.99
C LYS A 485 -17.26 -12.75 15.55
N ARG A 486 -16.13 -12.16 15.97
CA ARG A 486 -15.76 -10.78 15.59
C ARG A 486 -15.59 -10.64 14.09
N GLN A 487 -14.89 -11.55 13.42
CA GLN A 487 -14.71 -11.47 11.96
C GLN A 487 -16.03 -11.62 11.20
N ARG A 488 -16.93 -12.53 11.62
CA ARG A 488 -18.24 -12.68 10.99
C ARG A 488 -19.11 -11.43 11.09
N ALA A 489 -18.99 -10.67 12.18
CA ALA A 489 -19.67 -9.39 12.33
C ALA A 489 -19.15 -8.30 11.37
N ARG A 490 -18.03 -8.54 10.69
CA ARG A 490 -17.41 -7.66 9.69
C ARG A 490 -17.84 -8.02 8.26
N LEU A 491 -18.81 -8.91 8.09
CA LEU A 491 -19.38 -9.31 6.81
C LEU A 491 -20.85 -8.87 6.69
N ASP A 492 -21.25 -8.52 5.48
CA ASP A 492 -22.66 -8.38 5.11
C ASP A 492 -23.32 -9.76 5.05
N PRO A 493 -24.41 -10.02 5.80
CA PRO A 493 -25.05 -11.33 5.84
C PRO A 493 -25.77 -11.69 4.54
N THR A 494 -26.13 -10.70 3.70
CA THR A 494 -26.90 -10.91 2.47
C THR A 494 -26.00 -11.42 1.34
N HIS A 495 -24.89 -10.72 1.11
CA HIS A 495 -23.98 -10.99 0.00
C HIS A 495 -22.75 -11.78 0.44
N ARG A 496 -22.53 -11.93 1.75
CA ARG A 496 -21.44 -12.73 2.35
C ARG A 496 -20.04 -12.19 2.05
N GLU A 497 -19.94 -10.89 1.85
CA GLU A 497 -18.69 -10.18 1.59
C GLU A 497 -18.33 -9.26 2.76
N PRO A 498 -17.08 -8.78 2.89
CA PRO A 498 -16.72 -7.77 3.87
C PRO A 498 -17.68 -6.57 3.85
N LEU A 499 -17.83 -5.89 4.99
CA LEU A 499 -18.60 -4.64 5.04
C LEU A 499 -17.94 -3.52 4.22
N PHE A 500 -16.61 -3.52 4.17
CA PHE A 500 -15.84 -2.62 3.32
C PHE A 500 -14.45 -3.18 3.04
N THR A 501 -13.90 -2.75 1.91
CA THR A 501 -12.48 -2.85 1.58
C THR A 501 -11.93 -1.51 1.13
N ASN A 502 -12.79 -0.59 0.68
CA ASN A 502 -12.50 0.83 0.45
C ASN A 502 -13.30 1.69 1.44
N LEU A 503 -12.64 2.69 2.04
CA LEU A 503 -13.27 3.62 2.97
C LEU A 503 -12.85 5.07 2.68
N ASN A 504 -13.69 5.75 1.89
CA ASN A 504 -13.63 7.16 1.62
C ASN A 504 -14.66 7.93 2.46
N ARG A 505 -14.55 9.27 2.51
CA ARG A 505 -15.39 10.12 3.38
C ARG A 505 -16.89 9.92 3.14
N ASP A 506 -17.28 9.83 1.87
CA ASP A 506 -18.67 9.73 1.43
C ASP A 506 -19.00 8.35 0.81
N PHE A 507 -18.03 7.43 0.81
CA PHE A 507 -18.19 6.12 0.17
C PHE A 507 -17.51 5.02 0.98
N LYS A 508 -18.27 3.97 1.31
CA LYS A 508 -17.80 2.79 2.02
C LYS A 508 -18.41 1.56 1.38
N ALA A 509 -17.57 0.70 0.81
CA ALA A 509 -18.02 -0.54 0.20
C ALA A 509 -16.88 -1.55 0.04
N THR A 510 -17.26 -2.78 -0.26
CA THR A 510 -16.34 -3.82 -0.73
C THR A 510 -16.18 -3.72 -2.23
N LEU A 511 -14.95 -3.49 -2.67
CA LEU A 511 -14.54 -3.40 -4.08
C LEU A 511 -13.48 -4.46 -4.43
N ASP A 512 -12.77 -4.94 -3.42
CA ASP A 512 -11.65 -5.87 -3.57
C ASP A 512 -12.09 -7.29 -3.23
N TYR A 513 -11.65 -8.25 -4.04
CA TYR A 513 -12.02 -9.65 -3.87
C TYR A 513 -10.80 -10.55 -4.03
N VAL A 514 -10.80 -11.66 -3.28
CA VAL A 514 -9.91 -12.81 -3.50
C VAL A 514 -10.80 -14.02 -3.75
N LEU A 515 -10.97 -14.37 -5.02
CA LEU A 515 -11.79 -15.51 -5.45
C LEU A 515 -10.89 -16.71 -5.70
N TYR A 516 -11.43 -17.91 -5.49
CA TYR A 516 -10.72 -19.17 -5.70
C TYR A 516 -11.63 -20.25 -6.27
N THR A 517 -11.08 -21.24 -6.96
CA THR A 517 -11.80 -22.45 -7.39
C THR A 517 -12.03 -23.39 -6.22
N ARG A 518 -13.29 -23.51 -5.79
CA ARG A 518 -13.67 -24.17 -4.51
C ARG A 518 -13.58 -25.69 -4.50
N ASP A 519 -13.42 -26.30 -5.66
CA ASP A 519 -13.22 -27.73 -5.88
C ASP A 519 -11.75 -28.16 -5.70
N SER A 520 -10.83 -27.21 -5.79
CA SER A 520 -9.38 -27.45 -5.81
C SER A 520 -8.63 -26.75 -4.67
N LEU A 521 -9.23 -25.72 -4.06
CA LEU A 521 -8.65 -24.98 -2.94
C LEU A 521 -9.68 -24.83 -1.81
N ALA A 522 -9.20 -24.77 -0.57
CA ALA A 522 -10.00 -24.45 0.61
C ALA A 522 -9.32 -23.38 1.47
N PRO A 523 -10.01 -22.31 1.90
CA PRO A 523 -9.45 -21.34 2.83
C PRO A 523 -9.08 -21.99 4.17
N ALA A 524 -7.83 -21.83 4.59
CA ALA A 524 -7.28 -22.31 5.86
C ALA A 524 -7.02 -21.18 6.86
N GLY A 525 -6.96 -19.93 6.38
CA GLY A 525 -6.85 -18.74 7.21
C GLY A 525 -7.15 -17.48 6.42
N LEU A 526 -7.57 -16.42 7.10
CA LEU A 526 -7.90 -15.13 6.50
C LEU A 526 -7.31 -14.01 7.33
N LEU A 527 -6.70 -13.02 6.68
CA LEU A 527 -6.23 -11.82 7.36
C LEU A 527 -7.44 -11.07 7.91
N GLU A 528 -7.39 -10.69 9.18
CA GLU A 528 -8.51 -10.00 9.81
C GLU A 528 -8.93 -8.76 9.01
N LEU A 529 -10.24 -8.62 8.81
CA LEU A 529 -10.86 -7.40 8.31
C LEU A 529 -10.89 -6.42 9.46
N PRO A 530 -10.53 -5.13 9.35
CA PRO A 530 -10.69 -4.20 10.46
C PRO A 530 -12.17 -3.78 10.62
N ALA A 531 -12.58 -3.37 11.81
CA ALA A 531 -13.84 -2.64 12.01
C ALA A 531 -13.63 -1.15 11.68
N GLU A 532 -14.68 -0.44 11.26
CA GLU A 532 -14.58 0.99 10.92
C GLU A 532 -13.98 1.81 12.07
N ALA A 533 -14.41 1.60 13.32
CA ALA A 533 -13.86 2.25 14.51
C ALA A 533 -12.39 1.90 14.83
N GLU A 534 -11.83 0.85 14.19
CA GLU A 534 -10.40 0.49 14.30
C GLU A 534 -9.57 1.18 13.20
N VAL A 535 -10.21 1.64 12.13
CA VAL A 535 -9.56 2.29 10.97
C VAL A 535 -9.61 3.81 11.07
N VAL A 536 -10.74 4.34 11.57
CA VAL A 536 -11.01 5.77 11.67
C VAL A 536 -11.30 6.21 13.10
N ALA A 537 -10.81 7.38 13.49
CA ALA A 537 -10.93 7.89 14.85
C ALA A 537 -12.33 8.45 15.16
N LYS A 538 -12.98 9.03 14.15
CA LYS A 538 -14.33 9.60 14.25
C LYS A 538 -15.19 9.18 13.05
N PRO A 539 -16.52 9.04 13.23
CA PRO A 539 -17.44 8.88 12.11
C PRO A 539 -17.26 10.03 11.09
N GLY A 540 -17.11 9.69 9.81
CA GLY A 540 -16.87 10.64 8.72
C GLY A 540 -15.41 10.94 8.41
N ASP A 541 -14.46 10.41 9.20
CA ASP A 541 -13.06 10.30 8.76
C ASP A 541 -12.94 9.21 7.69
N SER A 542 -11.84 9.21 6.95
CA SER A 542 -11.61 8.27 5.84
C SER A 542 -10.16 7.77 5.78
N LEU A 543 -9.94 6.85 4.86
CA LEU A 543 -8.62 6.44 4.41
C LEU A 543 -8.19 7.23 3.16
N PRO A 544 -6.87 7.31 2.88
CA PRO A 544 -5.75 6.95 3.75
C PRO A 544 -5.70 7.86 4.99
N ASN A 545 -4.85 7.54 5.96
CA ASN A 545 -4.60 8.40 7.11
C ASN A 545 -3.18 8.17 7.67
N ALA A 546 -2.91 8.67 8.88
CA ALA A 546 -1.60 8.52 9.51
C ALA A 546 -1.17 7.05 9.69
N ASN A 547 -2.11 6.13 9.87
CA ASN A 547 -1.85 4.71 10.13
C ASN A 547 -2.01 3.82 8.90
N TRP A 548 -2.77 4.27 7.89
CA TRP A 548 -3.13 3.51 6.68
C TRP A 548 -2.71 4.26 5.43
N SER A 549 -1.91 3.65 4.57
CA SER A 549 -1.25 4.33 3.43
C SER A 549 -1.97 4.15 2.09
N SER A 550 -3.16 3.56 2.09
CA SER A 550 -4.08 3.42 0.98
C SER A 550 -5.50 3.74 1.45
N ASP A 551 -6.39 4.14 0.54
CA ASP A 551 -7.84 4.22 0.76
C ASP A 551 -8.52 2.84 0.78
N HIS A 552 -7.78 1.80 0.40
CA HIS A 552 -8.17 0.40 0.52
C HIS A 552 -7.51 -0.30 1.71
N VAL A 553 -8.11 -1.40 2.15
CA VAL A 553 -7.58 -2.32 3.15
C VAL A 553 -7.12 -3.60 2.44
N CYS A 554 -5.87 -4.03 2.67
CA CYS A 554 -5.40 -5.25 2.01
C CYS A 554 -6.13 -6.50 2.51
N LEU A 555 -6.42 -7.41 1.57
CA LEU A 555 -7.02 -8.72 1.82
C LEU A 555 -5.93 -9.79 1.71
N MET A 556 -6.01 -10.83 2.54
CA MET A 556 -5.12 -11.97 2.40
C MET A 556 -5.77 -13.26 2.89
N ALA A 557 -5.53 -14.35 2.17
CA ALA A 557 -6.04 -15.67 2.49
C ALA A 557 -4.91 -16.71 2.42
N GLU A 558 -4.87 -17.61 3.40
CA GLU A 558 -4.13 -18.87 3.33
C GLU A 558 -5.05 -19.93 2.73
N PHE A 559 -4.60 -20.63 1.69
CA PHE A 559 -5.31 -21.72 1.04
C PHE A 559 -4.62 -23.05 1.29
N GLN A 560 -5.42 -24.08 1.50
CA GLN A 560 -5.06 -25.48 1.47
C GLN A 560 -5.41 -26.04 0.08
N ILE A 561 -4.46 -26.71 -0.57
CA ILE A 561 -4.71 -27.43 -1.81
C ILE A 561 -5.47 -28.71 -1.50
N LEU A 562 -6.59 -28.92 -2.19
CA LEU A 562 -7.38 -30.13 -2.12
C LEU A 562 -6.75 -31.19 -3.03
N GLN A 563 -6.45 -32.36 -2.48
CA GLN A 563 -6.07 -33.50 -3.32
C GLN A 563 -7.34 -34.07 -3.94
N HIS A 564 -7.40 -34.14 -5.26
CA HIS A 564 -8.40 -34.99 -5.92
C HIS A 564 -8.16 -36.42 -5.43
N LYS A 565 -9.15 -37.01 -4.78
CA LYS A 565 -9.19 -38.47 -4.66
C LYS A 565 -9.31 -38.99 -6.09
N ALA A 566 -8.26 -39.66 -6.56
CA ALA A 566 -8.26 -40.38 -7.82
C ALA A 566 -9.41 -41.39 -7.88
#